data_AF-A0A535STX0-F1
#
_entry.id   AF-A0A535STX0-F1
#
_cell.length_a   1.000
_cell.length_b   1.000
_cell.length_c   1.000
_cell.angle_alpha   90.00
_cell.angle_beta   90.00
_cell.angle_gamma   90.00
#
_symmetry.space_group_name_H-M   'P 1'
#
loop_
_entity.id
_entity.type
_entity.pdbx_description
1 polymer ?
#
loop_
_entity_poly.entity_id
_entity_poly.type
_entity_poly.pdbx_seq_one_letter_code
_entity_poly.pdbx_strand_id
1 'polypeptide(L)'
;MADATTPEMVEYFELGMAAIERPGELPTTGLTQQVIESGKPLLLPQVSMVELLRMSSPEVAAYVASHPFPVEMHSIGLLMVPMRARGAVVGVLSLGEHRSSNPLTEKDVLWMQAIADRTALAVENAQLYEDAVMRLERLGSLQSLSLALSASPDLRLTLKVILDQVTAQLKVDAADILLLEEPDNMLALAASTGFLATAVPDYRLPVDEGLPGRAVAGRRIETVTALSAFSQFRRRSLFAREGFKAYGAVPLITRGKLLGALEVYHRTALTPDQEWISFLDALGSVAAIAIDNAAMQDRLRKAQFAELPRRAPAPPLALSRLEIQILRLIVEGLTNREIAAQVHLSQNTIKFHVRQILQKTGTTNRTDLAHRAAKESWL
;
A
#
# COMPACT_ATOMS: atom_id res chain seq x y z
N MET A 1 49.38 32.21 10.84
CA MET A 1 49.26 30.74 10.77
C MET A 1 47.78 30.43 10.88
N ALA A 2 47.17 30.03 9.77
CA ALA A 2 45.73 29.72 9.72
C ALA A 2 45.47 28.36 10.38
N ASP A 3 44.42 28.29 11.18
CA ASP A 3 44.02 27.08 11.90
C ASP A 3 43.31 26.11 10.94
N ALA A 4 43.60 24.82 10.99
CA ALA A 4 42.99 23.82 10.10
C ALA A 4 41.48 23.57 10.40
N THR A 5 40.94 24.30 11.36
CA THR A 5 39.52 24.40 11.77
C THR A 5 38.81 25.61 11.16
N THR A 6 39.37 26.26 10.15
CA THR A 6 38.65 27.31 9.40
C THR A 6 37.43 26.71 8.68
N PRO A 7 36.28 27.40 8.66
CA PRO A 7 35.09 26.96 7.92
C PRO A 7 35.35 26.56 6.47
N GLU A 8 36.33 27.22 5.83
CA GLU A 8 36.78 26.95 4.46
C GLU A 8 37.37 25.54 4.26
N MET A 9 38.07 24.99 5.26
CA MET A 9 38.62 23.63 5.18
C MET A 9 37.52 22.58 5.35
N VAL A 10 36.53 22.84 6.20
CA VAL A 10 35.37 21.95 6.38
C VAL A 10 34.56 21.89 5.08
N GLU A 11 34.24 23.06 4.51
CA GLU A 11 33.51 23.16 3.25
C GLU A 11 34.27 22.50 2.09
N TYR A 12 35.60 22.65 2.04
CA TYR A 12 36.44 21.97 1.05
C TYR A 12 36.32 20.44 1.14
N PHE A 13 36.38 19.86 2.34
CA PHE A 13 36.24 18.41 2.51
C PHE A 13 34.81 17.93 2.22
N GLU A 14 33.78 18.68 2.58
CA GLU A 14 32.38 18.34 2.26
C GLU A 14 32.14 18.32 0.74
N LEU A 15 32.59 19.35 0.02
CA LEU A 15 32.49 19.42 -1.44
C LEU A 15 33.32 18.33 -2.13
N GLY A 16 34.51 18.02 -1.60
CA GLY A 16 35.36 16.94 -2.11
C GLY A 16 34.74 15.57 -1.94
N MET A 17 34.16 15.28 -0.77
CA MET A 17 33.44 14.03 -0.53
C MET A 17 32.24 13.90 -1.46
N ALA A 18 31.41 14.94 -1.59
CA ALA A 18 30.26 14.93 -2.49
C ALA A 18 30.63 14.78 -3.97
N ALA A 19 31.80 15.28 -4.39
CA ALA A 19 32.28 15.15 -5.77
C ALA A 19 32.84 13.76 -6.10
N ILE A 20 33.27 13.00 -5.09
CA ILE A 20 33.91 11.68 -5.24
C ILE A 20 32.91 10.54 -4.96
N GLU A 21 31.90 10.78 -4.12
CA GLU A 21 30.84 9.81 -3.82
C GLU A 21 30.01 9.44 -5.06
N ARG A 22 29.86 8.14 -5.32
CA ARG A 22 28.99 7.60 -6.36
C ARG A 22 27.82 6.83 -5.74
N PRO A 23 26.56 7.13 -6.11
CA PRO A 23 25.41 6.42 -5.57
C PRO A 23 25.49 4.91 -5.86
N GLY A 24 25.55 4.10 -4.81
CA GLY A 24 25.56 2.62 -4.91
C GLY A 24 26.94 1.94 -4.93
N GLU A 25 28.04 2.70 -4.91
CA GLU A 25 29.40 2.18 -4.74
C GLU A 25 29.92 2.52 -3.33
N LEU A 26 30.71 1.63 -2.71
CA LEU A 26 31.36 1.95 -1.44
C LEU A 26 32.41 3.05 -1.69
N PRO A 27 32.32 4.21 -1.01
CA PRO A 27 33.18 5.37 -1.30
C PRO A 27 34.63 5.21 -0.82
N THR A 28 34.98 4.05 -0.28
CA THR A 28 36.24 3.82 0.41
C THR A 28 37.30 3.40 -0.60
N THR A 29 38.18 4.33 -0.98
CA THR A 29 39.35 4.05 -1.82
C THR A 29 40.63 4.55 -1.12
N GLY A 30 41.78 3.95 -1.46
CA GLY A 30 43.09 4.36 -0.93
C GLY A 30 43.30 4.03 0.55
N LEU A 31 43.80 5.00 1.32
CA LEU A 31 44.19 4.82 2.74
C LEU A 31 43.02 4.39 3.65
N THR A 32 41.82 4.91 3.40
CA THR A 32 40.62 4.57 4.19
C THR A 32 40.26 3.09 4.01
N GLN A 33 40.33 2.58 2.78
CA GLN A 33 40.07 1.17 2.48
C GLN A 33 41.09 0.26 3.17
N GLN A 34 42.36 0.63 3.14
CA GLN A 34 43.42 -0.13 3.82
C GLN A 34 43.17 -0.27 5.33
N VAL A 35 42.69 0.79 6.00
CA VAL A 35 42.36 0.74 7.44
C VAL A 35 41.14 -0.15 7.70
N ILE A 36 40.13 -0.12 6.82
CA ILE A 36 38.94 -0.97 6.93
C ILE A 36 39.31 -2.45 6.76
N GLU A 37 40.04 -2.79 5.69
CA GLU A 37 40.40 -4.17 5.34
C GLU A 37 41.38 -4.79 6.33
N SER A 38 42.42 -4.03 6.72
CA SER A 38 43.38 -4.50 7.70
C SER A 38 42.80 -4.52 9.11
N GLY A 39 41.78 -3.70 9.36
CA GLY A 39 41.27 -3.40 10.68
C GLY A 39 42.32 -2.78 11.59
N LYS A 40 43.43 -2.23 11.09
CA LYS A 40 44.52 -1.69 11.92
C LYS A 40 44.65 -0.17 11.76
N PRO A 41 45.05 0.56 12.81
CA PRO A 41 45.39 1.97 12.69
C PRO A 41 46.49 2.21 11.67
N LEU A 42 46.41 3.34 10.97
CA LEU A 42 47.45 3.88 10.11
C LEU A 42 47.94 5.19 10.73
N LEU A 43 49.20 5.22 11.14
CA LEU A 43 49.87 6.41 11.66
C LEU A 43 50.98 6.83 10.69
N LEU A 44 50.83 8.02 10.13
CA LEU A 44 51.84 8.73 9.34
C LEU A 44 52.19 10.01 10.10
N PRO A 45 53.21 9.99 10.99
CA PRO A 45 53.52 11.13 11.86
C PRO A 45 53.80 12.42 11.10
N GLN A 46 54.38 12.29 9.90
CA GLN A 46 54.57 13.37 8.95
C GLN A 46 54.69 12.77 7.54
N VAL A 47 53.80 13.16 6.63
CA VAL A 47 53.83 12.77 5.21
C VAL A 47 53.76 14.02 4.34
N SER A 48 54.56 14.06 3.27
CA SER A 48 54.49 15.16 2.30
C SER A 48 53.18 15.10 1.52
N MET A 49 52.67 16.25 1.08
CA MET A 49 51.42 16.28 0.30
C MET A 49 51.52 15.47 -1.01
N VAL A 50 52.69 15.48 -1.65
CA VAL A 50 52.95 14.68 -2.86
C VAL A 50 52.82 13.18 -2.56
N GLU A 51 53.42 12.73 -1.47
CA GLU A 51 53.35 11.32 -1.06
C GLU A 51 51.94 10.93 -0.62
N LEU A 52 51.25 11.79 0.13
CA LEU A 52 49.87 11.56 0.56
C LEU A 52 48.92 11.38 -0.63
N LEU A 53 49.05 12.22 -1.66
CA LEU A 53 48.24 12.09 -2.88
C LEU A 53 48.58 10.83 -3.67
N ARG A 54 49.84 10.37 -3.64
CA ARG A 54 50.25 9.11 -4.27
C ARG A 54 49.65 7.89 -3.56
N MET A 55 49.48 7.96 -2.24
CA MET A 55 48.83 6.91 -1.44
C MET A 55 47.30 6.98 -1.47
N SER A 56 46.75 8.11 -1.90
CA SER A 56 45.32 8.32 -2.09
C SER A 56 44.83 7.69 -3.38
N SER A 57 43.51 7.60 -3.55
CA SER A 57 42.92 7.10 -4.79
C SER A 57 43.12 8.07 -5.96
N PRO A 58 43.08 7.58 -7.22
CA PRO A 58 43.15 8.43 -8.40
C PRO A 58 42.10 9.54 -8.42
N GLU A 59 40.91 9.27 -7.89
CA GLU A 59 39.80 10.21 -7.79
C GLU A 59 40.13 11.36 -6.83
N VAL A 60 40.65 11.03 -5.64
CA VAL A 60 41.10 12.03 -4.66
C VAL A 60 42.25 12.86 -5.22
N ALA A 61 43.23 12.22 -5.88
CA ALA A 61 44.35 12.92 -6.49
C ALA A 61 43.89 13.90 -7.60
N ALA A 62 42.93 13.50 -8.44
CA ALA A 62 42.36 14.34 -9.48
C ALA A 62 41.55 15.51 -8.91
N TYR A 63 40.79 15.28 -7.83
CA TYR A 63 40.06 16.34 -7.14
C TYR A 63 41.02 17.39 -6.57
N VAL A 64 42.04 16.97 -5.82
CA VAL A 64 43.01 17.91 -5.22
C VAL A 64 43.82 18.65 -6.29
N ALA A 65 44.12 18.02 -7.43
CA ALA A 65 44.78 18.69 -8.55
C ALA A 65 43.92 19.80 -9.20
N SER A 66 42.60 19.62 -9.24
CA SER A 66 41.65 20.60 -9.79
C SER A 66 41.18 21.63 -8.76
N HIS A 67 41.23 21.27 -7.48
CA HIS A 67 40.85 22.10 -6.34
C HIS A 67 41.98 22.05 -5.31
N PRO A 68 43.02 22.89 -5.44
CA PRO A 68 44.11 22.93 -4.47
C PRO A 68 43.59 23.26 -3.06
N PHE A 69 44.27 22.76 -2.03
CA PHE A 69 43.92 23.10 -0.65
C PHE A 69 43.91 24.62 -0.43
N PRO A 70 42.95 25.15 0.34
CA PRO A 70 42.82 26.60 0.59
C PRO A 70 43.95 27.17 1.47
N VAL A 71 44.83 26.31 1.99
CA VAL A 71 45.99 26.66 2.83
C VAL A 71 47.25 25.97 2.31
N GLU A 72 48.37 26.69 2.31
CA GLU A 72 49.67 26.12 1.95
C GLU A 72 50.08 25.03 2.95
N MET A 73 50.04 23.78 2.51
CA MET A 73 50.49 22.61 3.26
C MET A 73 51.59 21.89 2.49
N HIS A 74 52.75 21.73 3.12
CA HIS A 74 53.86 20.96 2.55
C HIS A 74 53.90 19.53 3.09
N SER A 75 53.50 19.36 4.35
CA SER A 75 53.37 18.07 5.03
C SER A 75 52.21 18.10 6.00
N ILE A 76 51.67 16.93 6.30
CA ILE A 76 50.62 16.72 7.31
C ILE A 76 50.93 15.45 8.10
N GLY A 77 50.66 15.45 9.40
CA GLY A 77 50.54 14.23 10.18
C GLY A 77 49.15 13.65 9.99
N LEU A 78 49.05 12.37 9.65
CA LEU A 78 47.78 11.68 9.45
C LEU A 78 47.69 10.48 10.39
N LEU A 79 46.61 10.43 11.17
CA LEU A 79 46.23 9.26 11.95
C LEU A 79 44.83 8.83 11.56
N MET A 80 44.70 7.56 11.17
CA MET A 80 43.42 6.94 10.82
C MET A 80 43.24 5.71 11.71
N VAL A 81 42.10 5.61 12.39
CA VAL A 81 41.77 4.47 13.23
C VAL A 81 40.44 3.84 12.78
N PRO A 82 40.34 2.50 12.80
CA PRO A 82 39.09 1.83 12.47
C PRO A 82 38.04 2.09 13.57
N MET A 83 36.83 2.42 13.17
CA MET A 83 35.67 2.49 14.06
C MET A 83 35.07 1.09 14.18
N ARG A 84 35.19 0.47 15.36
CA ARG A 84 34.78 -0.92 15.57
C ARG A 84 33.53 -1.03 16.42
N ALA A 85 32.51 -1.69 15.90
CA ALA A 85 31.31 -2.06 16.63
C ALA A 85 31.10 -3.57 16.54
N ARG A 86 30.95 -4.24 17.70
CA ARG A 86 30.61 -5.68 17.80
C ARG A 86 31.47 -6.62 16.94
N GLY A 87 32.74 -6.29 16.73
CA GLY A 87 33.69 -7.10 15.96
C GLY A 87 33.75 -6.79 14.46
N ALA A 88 32.96 -5.83 13.96
CA ALA A 88 33.01 -5.33 12.59
C ALA A 88 33.55 -3.88 12.55
N VAL A 89 34.22 -3.52 11.45
CA VAL A 89 34.61 -2.12 11.18
C VAL A 89 33.44 -1.44 10.49
N VAL A 90 32.86 -0.43 11.14
CA VAL A 90 31.70 0.33 10.64
C VAL A 90 32.10 1.64 9.95
N GLY A 91 33.37 2.01 10.03
CA GLY A 91 33.91 3.23 9.43
C GLY A 91 35.36 3.49 9.82
N VAL A 92 35.86 4.67 9.47
CA VAL A 92 37.20 5.14 9.82
C VAL A 92 37.11 6.54 10.39
N LEU A 93 37.80 6.76 11.50
CA LEU A 93 37.98 8.09 12.07
C LEU A 93 39.38 8.56 11.68
N SER A 94 39.46 9.77 11.12
CA SER A 94 40.71 10.36 10.60
C SER A 94 41.02 11.67 11.33
N LEU A 95 42.30 11.89 11.63
CA LEU A 95 42.84 13.09 12.25
C LEU A 95 44.03 13.57 11.42
N GLY A 96 43.94 14.81 10.94
CA GLY A 96 45.03 15.51 10.26
C GLY A 96 45.63 16.56 11.19
N GLU A 97 46.94 16.57 11.36
CA GLU A 97 47.69 17.58 12.11
C GLU A 97 48.66 18.30 11.17
N HIS A 98 48.48 19.62 11.02
CA HIS A 98 49.33 20.44 10.14
C HIS A 98 50.54 21.04 10.89
N ARG A 99 50.45 21.19 12.22
CA ARG A 99 51.47 21.85 13.03
C ARG A 99 52.64 20.89 13.26
N SER A 100 53.81 21.23 12.72
CA SER A 100 55.04 20.46 12.90
C SER A 100 55.56 20.40 14.35
N SER A 101 55.03 21.22 15.26
CA SER A 101 55.48 21.31 16.65
C SER A 101 54.97 20.18 17.56
N ASN A 102 53.99 19.37 17.12
CA ASN A 102 53.47 18.24 17.90
C ASN A 102 53.14 17.03 17.00
N PRO A 103 54.15 16.23 16.61
CA PRO A 103 53.94 15.07 15.75
C PRO A 103 53.02 14.03 16.39
N LEU A 104 52.20 13.37 15.57
CA LEU A 104 51.32 12.28 16.02
C LEU A 104 52.15 11.06 16.45
N THR A 105 51.73 10.44 17.54
CA THR A 105 52.44 9.33 18.19
C THR A 105 51.51 8.13 18.44
N GLU A 106 52.10 7.01 18.86
CA GLU A 106 51.35 5.82 19.30
C GLU A 106 50.38 6.11 20.47
N LYS A 107 50.66 7.14 21.28
CA LYS A 107 49.71 7.55 22.35
C LYS A 107 48.43 8.14 21.75
N ASP A 108 48.55 8.88 20.65
CA ASP A 108 47.41 9.45 19.95
C ASP A 108 46.57 8.36 19.28
N VAL A 109 47.21 7.30 18.78
CA VAL A 109 46.51 6.09 18.29
C VAL A 109 45.63 5.49 19.38
N LEU A 110 46.16 5.30 20.59
CA LEU A 110 45.42 4.74 21.72
C LEU A 110 44.20 5.59 22.11
N TRP A 111 44.40 6.91 22.21
CA TRP A 111 43.31 7.84 22.53
C TRP A 111 42.24 7.89 21.45
N MET A 112 42.68 8.00 20.19
CA MET A 112 41.78 8.11 19.06
C MET A 112 41.02 6.80 18.81
N GLN A 113 41.65 5.64 19.03
CA GLN A 113 40.97 4.34 18.96
C GLN A 113 39.87 4.23 20.03
N ALA A 114 40.14 4.69 21.27
CA ALA A 114 39.12 4.66 22.33
C ALA A 114 37.92 5.56 22.01
N ILE A 115 38.14 6.70 21.35
CA ILE A 115 37.07 7.56 20.84
C ILE A 115 36.34 6.85 19.70
N ALA A 116 37.07 6.31 18.72
CA ALA A 116 36.52 5.63 17.56
C ALA A 116 35.64 4.44 17.94
N ASP A 117 36.02 3.63 18.92
CA ASP A 117 35.24 2.49 19.39
C ASP A 117 33.91 2.95 20.04
N ARG A 118 33.92 4.04 20.80
CA ARG A 118 32.70 4.61 21.40
C ARG A 118 31.80 5.25 20.36
N THR A 119 32.38 5.99 19.41
CA THR A 119 31.66 6.60 18.30
C THR A 119 31.05 5.53 17.41
N ALA A 120 31.77 4.43 17.13
CA ALA A 120 31.27 3.31 16.36
C ALA A 120 29.99 2.71 16.96
N LEU A 121 29.99 2.46 18.28
CA LEU A 121 28.81 1.97 18.99
C LEU A 121 27.65 2.97 18.96
N ALA A 122 27.93 4.27 19.09
CA ALA A 122 26.90 5.30 19.02
C ALA A 122 26.27 5.41 17.62
N VAL A 123 27.09 5.37 16.57
CA VAL A 123 26.63 5.39 15.17
C VAL A 123 25.81 4.14 14.86
N GLU A 124 26.28 2.95 15.26
CA GLU A 124 25.52 1.70 15.08
C GLU A 124 24.18 1.77 15.83
N ASN A 125 24.16 2.24 17.07
CA ASN A 125 22.92 2.39 17.83
C ASN A 125 21.97 3.43 17.24
N ALA A 126 22.48 4.54 16.70
CA ALA A 126 21.67 5.56 16.04
C ALA A 126 21.03 5.01 14.75
N GLN A 127 21.79 4.31 13.92
CA GLN A 127 21.28 3.65 12.72
C GLN A 127 20.24 2.58 13.08
N LEU A 128 20.52 1.73 14.08
CA LEU A 128 19.56 0.74 14.57
C LEU A 128 18.29 1.39 15.14
N TYR A 129 18.42 2.54 15.79
CA TYR A 129 17.28 3.30 16.31
C TYR A 129 16.45 3.91 15.19
N GLU A 130 17.07 4.54 14.19
CA GLU A 130 16.39 5.05 12.99
C GLU A 130 15.66 3.93 12.25
N ASP A 131 16.33 2.79 12.04
CA ASP A 131 15.71 1.60 11.45
C ASP A 131 14.54 1.10 12.29
N ALA A 132 14.67 1.06 13.61
CA ALA A 132 13.60 0.67 14.52
C ALA A 132 12.41 1.64 14.48
N VAL A 133 12.66 2.95 14.46
CA VAL A 133 11.63 4.01 14.37
C VAL A 133 10.90 3.91 13.03
N MET A 134 11.61 3.84 11.90
CA MET A 134 11.00 3.65 10.58
C MET A 134 10.15 2.37 10.52
N ARG A 135 10.60 1.30 11.19
CA ARG A 135 9.86 0.03 11.27
C ARG A 135 8.61 0.13 12.14
N LEU A 136 8.66 0.87 13.24
CA LEU A 136 7.52 1.17 14.10
C LEU A 136 6.49 2.06 13.39
N GLU A 137 6.92 3.08 12.64
CA GLU A 137 6.01 3.93 11.85
C GLU A 137 5.31 3.14 10.74
N ARG A 138 6.04 2.24 10.06
CA ARG A 138 5.46 1.28 9.11
C ARG A 138 4.42 0.38 9.78
N LEU A 139 4.73 -0.19 10.94
CA LEU A 139 3.78 -1.01 11.69
C LEU A 139 2.56 -0.20 12.18
N GLY A 140 2.76 1.03 12.63
CA GLY A 140 1.69 1.92 13.07
C GLY A 140 0.75 2.32 11.94
N SER A 141 1.28 2.57 10.75
CA SER A 141 0.49 2.83 9.55
C SER A 141 -0.28 1.58 9.12
N LEU A 142 0.36 0.41 9.12
CA LEU A 142 -0.30 -0.86 8.81
C LEU A 142 -1.38 -1.23 9.83
N GLN A 143 -1.17 -0.97 11.12
CA GLN A 143 -2.14 -1.23 12.19
C GLN A 143 -3.32 -0.25 12.12
N SER A 144 -3.06 1.03 11.85
CA SER A 144 -4.10 2.05 11.66
C SER A 144 -4.96 1.73 10.43
N LEU A 145 -4.33 1.24 9.35
CA LEU A 145 -5.03 0.70 8.19
C LEU A 145 -5.83 -0.55 8.56
N SER A 146 -5.24 -1.55 9.22
CA SER A 146 -5.94 -2.76 9.67
C SER A 146 -7.15 -2.48 10.58
N LEU A 147 -7.08 -1.43 11.40
CA LEU A 147 -8.18 -0.99 12.27
C LEU A 147 -9.28 -0.26 11.48
N ALA A 148 -8.92 0.58 10.51
CA ALA A 148 -9.88 1.19 9.58
C ALA A 148 -10.58 0.13 8.70
N LEU A 149 -9.88 -0.95 8.36
CA LEU A 149 -10.40 -2.07 7.58
C LEU A 149 -11.31 -3.02 8.37
N SER A 150 -11.14 -3.10 9.69
CA SER A 150 -11.90 -4.03 10.54
C SER A 150 -13.27 -3.50 10.98
N ALA A 151 -13.58 -2.22 10.73
CA ALA A 151 -14.70 -1.53 11.38
C ALA A 151 -15.89 -1.17 10.48
N SER A 152 -15.81 -1.27 9.14
CA SER A 152 -16.86 -0.76 8.25
C SER A 152 -17.69 -1.86 7.55
N PRO A 153 -19.03 -1.86 7.65
CA PRO A 153 -19.91 -2.76 6.90
C PRO A 153 -20.03 -2.41 5.40
N ASP A 154 -19.40 -1.33 4.92
CA ASP A 154 -19.43 -0.89 3.52
C ASP A 154 -18.03 -0.94 2.89
N LEU A 155 -17.74 -2.05 2.20
CA LEU A 155 -16.51 -2.27 1.44
C LEU A 155 -16.24 -1.13 0.44
N ARG A 156 -17.26 -0.55 -0.19
CA ARG A 156 -17.04 0.51 -1.19
C ARG A 156 -16.46 1.76 -0.54
N LEU A 157 -16.97 2.12 0.64
CA LEU A 157 -16.46 3.26 1.39
C LEU A 157 -15.00 3.03 1.81
N THR A 158 -14.68 1.82 2.27
CA THR A 158 -13.32 1.41 2.63
C THR A 158 -12.37 1.49 1.44
N LEU A 159 -12.75 0.93 0.28
CA LEU A 159 -11.94 0.99 -0.93
C LEU A 159 -11.73 2.43 -1.40
N LYS A 160 -12.75 3.29 -1.27
CA LYS A 160 -12.63 4.71 -1.60
C LYS A 160 -11.62 5.43 -0.72
N VAL A 161 -11.62 5.19 0.59
CA VAL A 161 -10.60 5.75 1.52
C VAL A 161 -9.19 5.30 1.14
N ILE A 162 -9.01 4.03 0.79
CA ILE A 162 -7.72 3.52 0.31
C ILE A 162 -7.30 4.26 -0.96
N LEU A 163 -8.20 4.40 -1.93
CA LEU A 163 -7.91 5.11 -3.19
C LEU A 163 -7.58 6.59 -2.99
N ASP A 164 -8.26 7.27 -2.07
CA ASP A 164 -7.95 8.66 -1.75
C ASP A 164 -6.56 8.77 -1.10
N GLN A 165 -6.14 7.79 -0.30
CA GLN A 165 -4.78 7.71 0.24
C GLN A 165 -3.73 7.42 -0.84
N VAL A 166 -4.03 6.49 -1.76
CA VAL A 166 -3.20 6.16 -2.93
C VAL A 166 -2.91 7.43 -3.73
N THR A 167 -3.95 8.18 -4.09
CA THR A 167 -3.80 9.39 -4.89
C THR A 167 -3.05 10.50 -4.15
N ALA A 168 -3.34 10.72 -2.86
CA ALA A 168 -2.68 11.75 -2.06
C ALA A 168 -1.18 11.48 -1.84
N GLN A 169 -0.80 10.24 -1.50
CA GLN A 169 0.58 9.92 -1.15
C GLN A 169 1.47 9.64 -2.37
N LEU A 170 0.98 8.89 -3.35
CA LEU A 170 1.74 8.63 -4.59
C LEU A 170 1.73 9.82 -5.56
N LYS A 171 0.94 10.87 -5.25
CA LYS A 171 0.75 12.07 -6.09
C LYS A 171 0.31 11.73 -7.52
N VAL A 172 -0.52 10.71 -7.66
CA VAL A 172 -1.08 10.27 -8.94
C VAL A 172 -2.41 10.96 -9.23
N ASP A 173 -2.75 11.04 -10.52
CA ASP A 173 -3.92 11.77 -11.01
C ASP A 173 -5.25 11.05 -10.77
N ALA A 174 -5.24 9.72 -10.86
CA ALA A 174 -6.41 8.88 -10.68
C ALA A 174 -5.99 7.47 -10.24
N ALA A 175 -6.92 6.74 -9.62
CA ALA A 175 -6.72 5.36 -9.24
C ALA A 175 -8.06 4.61 -9.19
N ASP A 176 -8.02 3.31 -9.46
CA ASP A 176 -9.18 2.42 -9.35
C ASP A 176 -8.83 1.02 -8.85
N ILE A 177 -9.85 0.32 -8.35
CA ILE A 177 -9.75 -1.07 -7.89
C ILE A 177 -10.71 -1.90 -8.71
N LEU A 178 -10.16 -2.94 -9.33
CA LEU A 178 -10.89 -3.97 -10.05
C LEU A 178 -10.95 -5.24 -9.21
N LEU A 179 -12.15 -5.83 -9.08
CA LEU A 179 -12.35 -7.11 -8.41
C LEU A 179 -12.53 -8.22 -9.42
N LEU A 180 -11.94 -9.38 -9.11
CA LEU A 180 -12.09 -10.59 -9.88
C LEU A 180 -13.44 -11.25 -9.57
N GLU A 181 -14.27 -11.38 -10.59
CA GLU A 181 -15.52 -12.12 -10.58
C GLU A 181 -15.32 -13.53 -11.15
N GLU A 182 -15.55 -14.54 -10.31
CA GLU A 182 -15.64 -15.95 -10.71
C GLU A 182 -17.12 -16.33 -10.95
N PRO A 183 -17.46 -17.18 -11.94
CA PRO A 183 -16.56 -18.03 -12.74
C PRO A 183 -16.07 -17.42 -14.06
N ASP A 184 -16.64 -16.30 -14.51
CA ASP A 184 -16.40 -15.76 -15.86
C ASP A 184 -15.00 -15.14 -16.04
N ASN A 185 -14.20 -15.07 -14.96
CA ASN A 185 -12.85 -14.55 -14.92
C ASN A 185 -12.77 -13.11 -15.46
N MET A 186 -13.70 -12.28 -14.97
CA MET A 186 -13.86 -10.88 -15.35
C MET A 186 -13.40 -9.97 -14.21
N LEU A 187 -12.67 -8.91 -14.55
CA LEU A 187 -12.33 -7.81 -13.66
C LEU A 187 -13.44 -6.74 -13.76
N ALA A 188 -14.12 -6.51 -12.64
CA ALA A 188 -15.19 -5.51 -12.52
C ALA A 188 -14.76 -4.33 -11.64
N LEU A 189 -15.13 -3.12 -12.03
CA LEU A 189 -14.81 -1.91 -11.27
C LEU A 189 -15.53 -1.89 -9.92
N ALA A 190 -14.77 -1.81 -8.82
CA ALA A 190 -15.33 -1.74 -7.47
C ALA A 190 -15.28 -0.34 -6.86
N ALA A 191 -14.22 0.41 -7.15
CA ALA A 191 -14.06 1.79 -6.70
C ALA A 191 -13.11 2.56 -7.62
N SER A 192 -13.28 3.87 -7.71
CA SER A 192 -12.42 4.78 -8.49
C SER A 192 -12.35 6.18 -7.86
N THR A 193 -11.25 6.90 -8.07
CA THR A 193 -11.08 8.30 -7.68
C THR A 193 -10.19 9.05 -8.70
N GLY A 194 -10.35 10.37 -8.83
CA GLY A 194 -9.49 11.24 -9.67
C GLY A 194 -9.74 11.27 -11.20
N PHE A 195 -10.75 10.54 -11.69
CA PHE A 195 -11.16 10.57 -13.11
C PHE A 195 -11.91 11.87 -13.45
N LEU A 196 -11.63 12.44 -14.63
CA LEU A 196 -12.29 13.67 -15.12
C LEU A 196 -13.63 13.39 -15.79
N ALA A 197 -13.85 12.17 -16.29
CA ALA A 197 -15.12 11.78 -16.86
C ALA A 197 -16.23 11.80 -15.79
N THR A 198 -17.34 12.49 -16.09
CA THR A 198 -18.51 12.63 -15.21
C THR A 198 -19.21 11.32 -14.87
N ALA A 199 -18.94 10.25 -15.63
CA ALA A 199 -19.25 8.89 -15.28
C ALA A 199 -18.09 8.00 -15.76
N VAL A 200 -17.36 7.39 -14.83
CA VAL A 200 -16.53 6.23 -15.15
C VAL A 200 -17.52 5.11 -15.49
N PRO A 201 -17.56 4.60 -16.74
CA PRO A 201 -18.46 3.52 -17.09
C PRO A 201 -18.20 2.33 -16.17
N ASP A 202 -19.25 1.65 -15.71
CA ASP A 202 -19.10 0.37 -15.00
C ASP A 202 -18.58 -0.66 -16.02
N TYR A 203 -17.25 -0.76 -16.12
CA TYR A 203 -16.59 -1.58 -17.14
C TYR A 203 -16.17 -2.92 -16.54
N ARG A 204 -16.35 -3.96 -17.36
CA ARG A 204 -15.93 -5.34 -17.08
C ARG A 204 -14.95 -5.80 -18.15
N LEU A 205 -13.84 -6.38 -17.73
CA LEU A 205 -12.73 -6.75 -18.61
C LEU A 205 -12.28 -8.19 -18.37
N PRO A 206 -11.96 -8.98 -19.41
CA PRO A 206 -11.35 -10.29 -19.22
C PRO A 206 -9.99 -10.20 -18.50
N VAL A 207 -9.71 -11.14 -17.59
CA VAL A 207 -8.41 -11.23 -16.89
C VAL A 207 -7.23 -11.49 -17.82
N ASP A 208 -7.44 -12.08 -18.99
CA ASP A 208 -6.39 -12.38 -19.96
C ASP A 208 -6.03 -11.19 -20.86
N GLU A 209 -6.72 -10.05 -20.73
CA GLU A 209 -6.48 -8.87 -21.56
C GLU A 209 -6.05 -7.62 -20.78
N GLY A 210 -5.04 -6.93 -21.32
CA GLY A 210 -4.52 -5.67 -20.79
C GLY A 210 -3.48 -5.82 -19.69
N LEU A 211 -2.97 -4.69 -19.17
CA LEU A 211 -1.99 -4.67 -18.08
C LEU A 211 -2.51 -5.16 -16.72
N PRO A 212 -3.76 -4.87 -16.29
CA PRO A 212 -4.23 -5.47 -15.05
C PRO A 212 -4.29 -6.98 -15.23
N GLY A 213 -4.67 -7.48 -16.42
CA GLY A 213 -4.62 -8.90 -16.75
C GLY A 213 -3.22 -9.54 -16.69
N ARG A 214 -2.18 -8.84 -17.18
CA ARG A 214 -0.78 -9.31 -17.06
C ARG A 214 -0.26 -9.26 -15.62
N ALA A 215 -0.61 -8.24 -14.85
CA ALA A 215 -0.27 -8.14 -13.43
C ALA A 215 -0.94 -9.26 -12.62
N VAL A 216 -2.21 -9.53 -12.93
CA VAL A 216 -3.07 -10.57 -12.34
C VAL A 216 -2.56 -11.97 -12.71
N ALA A 217 -2.31 -12.24 -13.99
CA ALA A 217 -1.77 -13.52 -14.47
C ALA A 217 -0.32 -13.78 -14.04
N GLY A 218 0.52 -12.74 -14.06
CA GLY A 218 1.93 -12.79 -13.67
C GLY A 218 2.16 -12.68 -12.16
N ARG A 219 1.13 -12.34 -11.37
CA ARG A 219 1.19 -12.10 -9.92
C ARG A 219 2.32 -11.15 -9.51
N ARG A 220 2.55 -10.12 -10.32
CA ARG A 220 3.62 -9.13 -10.13
C ARG A 220 3.17 -7.75 -10.55
N ILE A 221 3.85 -6.75 -10.01
CA ILE A 221 3.64 -5.34 -10.36
C ILE A 221 3.99 -5.15 -11.84
N GLU A 222 3.10 -4.50 -12.59
CA GLU A 222 3.33 -4.13 -13.98
C GLU A 222 3.19 -2.61 -14.11
N THR A 223 4.24 -1.95 -14.58
CA THR A 223 4.25 -0.50 -14.84
C THR A 223 4.43 -0.22 -16.32
N VAL A 224 3.67 0.75 -16.81
CA VAL A 224 3.78 1.24 -18.19
C VAL A 224 3.85 2.76 -18.18
N THR A 225 5.01 3.27 -18.57
CA THR A 225 5.33 4.70 -18.54
C THR A 225 5.26 5.36 -19.93
N ALA A 226 4.90 4.61 -20.98
CA ALA A 226 4.94 5.07 -22.37
C ALA A 226 3.59 4.91 -23.10
N LEU A 227 3.24 5.96 -23.86
CA LEU A 227 1.95 6.09 -24.56
C LEU A 227 1.65 4.97 -25.58
N SER A 228 2.70 4.42 -26.19
CA SER A 228 2.62 3.39 -27.25
C SER A 228 2.05 2.05 -26.76
N ALA A 229 2.29 1.71 -25.49
CA ALA A 229 1.72 0.53 -24.86
C ALA A 229 0.20 0.66 -24.66
N PHE A 230 -0.37 1.89 -24.68
CA PHE A 230 -1.81 2.09 -24.56
C PHE A 230 -2.65 1.73 -25.78
N SER A 231 -2.01 1.57 -26.94
CA SER A 231 -2.68 1.22 -28.20
C SER A 231 -3.33 -0.17 -28.18
N GLN A 232 -2.87 -1.07 -27.29
CA GLN A 232 -3.36 -2.44 -27.16
C GLN A 232 -4.59 -2.58 -26.23
N PHE A 233 -5.05 -1.49 -25.59
CA PHE A 233 -6.13 -1.58 -24.62
C PHE A 233 -7.53 -1.42 -25.23
N ARG A 234 -8.48 -2.27 -24.82
CA ARG A 234 -9.92 -2.01 -25.05
C ARG A 234 -10.37 -0.67 -24.46
N ARG A 235 -9.75 -0.23 -23.36
CA ARG A 235 -9.97 1.07 -22.71
C ARG A 235 -9.22 2.25 -23.35
N ARG A 236 -8.61 2.11 -24.54
CA ARG A 236 -7.86 3.20 -25.20
C ARG A 236 -8.64 4.50 -25.29
N SER A 237 -9.95 4.41 -25.54
CA SER A 237 -10.82 5.58 -25.66
C SER A 237 -11.00 6.31 -24.32
N LEU A 238 -11.04 5.57 -23.20
CA LEU A 238 -11.10 6.16 -21.87
C LEU A 238 -9.76 6.84 -21.54
N PHE A 239 -8.64 6.16 -21.76
CA PHE A 239 -7.31 6.73 -21.48
C PHE A 239 -7.02 7.97 -22.31
N ALA A 240 -7.43 7.98 -23.58
CA ALA A 240 -7.31 9.14 -24.45
C ALA A 240 -8.19 10.32 -23.99
N ARG A 241 -9.42 10.05 -23.51
CA ARG A 241 -10.32 11.11 -22.99
C ARG A 241 -9.83 11.68 -21.66
N GLU A 242 -9.25 10.86 -20.81
CA GLU A 242 -8.67 11.27 -19.53
C GLU A 242 -7.30 11.95 -19.67
N GLY A 243 -6.63 11.76 -20.81
CA GLY A 243 -5.30 12.30 -21.08
C GLY A 243 -4.18 11.56 -20.33
N PHE A 244 -4.38 10.30 -19.95
CA PHE A 244 -3.37 9.52 -19.23
C PHE A 244 -2.15 9.21 -20.12
N LYS A 245 -0.97 9.35 -19.52
CA LYS A 245 0.35 9.12 -20.14
C LYS A 245 1.16 8.04 -19.43
N ALA A 246 0.86 7.74 -18.17
CA ALA A 246 1.48 6.67 -17.42
C ALA A 246 0.45 5.87 -16.62
N TYR A 247 0.80 4.62 -16.34
CA TYR A 247 -0.05 3.63 -15.70
C TYR A 247 0.80 2.68 -14.84
N GLY A 248 0.28 2.29 -13.69
CA GLY A 248 0.81 1.20 -12.88
C GLY A 248 -0.32 0.33 -12.38
N ALA A 249 -0.08 -0.98 -12.29
CA ALA A 249 -0.99 -1.89 -11.63
C ALA A 249 -0.28 -2.90 -10.76
N VAL A 250 -0.92 -3.19 -9.62
CA VAL A 250 -0.51 -4.23 -8.69
C VAL A 250 -1.63 -5.23 -8.49
N PRO A 251 -1.32 -6.54 -8.49
CA PRO A 251 -2.33 -7.56 -8.25
C PRO A 251 -2.73 -7.55 -6.77
N LEU A 252 -4.02 -7.74 -6.51
CA LEU A 252 -4.56 -7.84 -5.15
C LEU A 252 -4.56 -9.32 -4.75
N ILE A 253 -3.58 -9.74 -3.95
CA ILE A 253 -3.39 -11.14 -3.57
C ILE A 253 -3.45 -11.27 -2.05
N THR A 254 -4.28 -12.19 -1.56
CA THR A 254 -4.34 -12.58 -0.15
C THR A 254 -4.17 -14.10 -0.05
N ARG A 255 -3.32 -14.59 0.85
CA ARG A 255 -3.15 -16.05 1.11
C ARG A 255 -3.01 -16.90 -0.16
N GLY A 256 -2.33 -16.38 -1.20
CA GLY A 256 -2.16 -17.05 -2.49
C GLY A 256 -3.39 -17.06 -3.41
N LYS A 257 -4.52 -16.48 -2.99
CA LYS A 257 -5.70 -16.21 -3.82
C LYS A 257 -5.62 -14.81 -4.41
N LEU A 258 -5.85 -14.74 -5.72
CA LEU A 258 -5.98 -13.51 -6.48
C LEU A 258 -7.41 -12.97 -6.36
N LEU A 259 -7.54 -11.70 -5.98
CA LEU A 259 -8.81 -11.03 -5.73
C LEU A 259 -9.13 -9.94 -6.74
N GLY A 260 -8.13 -9.45 -7.48
CA GLY A 260 -8.31 -8.30 -8.38
C GLY A 260 -7.01 -7.56 -8.70
N ALA A 261 -7.13 -6.28 -9.04
CA ALA A 261 -6.02 -5.36 -9.32
C ALA A 261 -6.30 -3.96 -8.75
N LEU A 262 -5.27 -3.28 -8.26
CA LEU A 262 -5.27 -1.84 -8.00
C LEU A 262 -4.49 -1.17 -9.13
N GLU A 263 -5.12 -0.21 -9.81
CA GLU A 263 -4.50 0.55 -10.90
C GLU A 263 -4.34 2.02 -10.52
N VAL A 264 -3.26 2.64 -10.99
CA VAL A 264 -2.95 4.06 -10.80
C VAL A 264 -2.59 4.68 -12.14
N TYR A 265 -2.96 5.95 -12.30
CA TYR A 265 -2.87 6.67 -13.58
C TYR A 265 -2.25 8.04 -13.38
N HIS A 266 -1.47 8.48 -14.38
CA HIS A 266 -0.88 9.81 -14.41
C HIS A 266 -1.03 10.43 -15.79
N ARG A 267 -1.38 11.72 -15.87
CA ARG A 267 -1.51 12.57 -17.06
C ARG A 267 -0.17 13.17 -17.51
N THR A 268 0.87 13.03 -16.69
CA THR A 268 2.27 13.32 -17.06
C THR A 268 3.10 12.04 -17.08
N ALA A 269 4.33 12.14 -17.59
CA ALA A 269 5.26 11.02 -17.50
C ALA A 269 5.55 10.73 -16.02
N LEU A 270 5.58 9.45 -15.67
CA LEU A 270 5.92 8.96 -14.34
C LEU A 270 7.20 8.13 -14.45
N THR A 271 8.18 8.41 -13.59
CA THR A 271 9.41 7.63 -13.42
C THR A 271 9.43 7.08 -11.98
N PRO A 272 8.78 5.93 -11.74
CA PRO A 272 8.66 5.40 -10.39
C PRO A 272 10.00 4.85 -9.90
N ASP A 273 10.42 5.28 -8.71
CA ASP A 273 11.58 4.70 -8.01
C ASP A 273 11.16 3.47 -7.18
N GLN A 274 12.14 2.85 -6.51
CA GLN A 274 11.90 1.64 -5.72
C GLN A 274 10.98 1.90 -4.52
N GLU A 275 11.02 3.10 -3.93
CA GLU A 275 10.17 3.48 -2.81
C GLU A 275 8.71 3.60 -3.25
N TRP A 276 8.46 4.27 -4.37
CA TRP A 276 7.14 4.42 -4.98
C TRP A 276 6.53 3.05 -5.31
N ILE A 277 7.31 2.14 -5.91
CA ILE A 277 6.86 0.78 -6.23
C ILE A 277 6.51 0.00 -4.96
N SER A 278 7.38 0.06 -3.95
CA SER A 278 7.17 -0.65 -2.68
C SER A 278 5.93 -0.14 -1.93
N PHE A 279 5.69 1.17 -2.01
CA PHE A 279 4.52 1.77 -1.37
C PHE A 279 3.21 1.40 -2.08
N LEU A 280 3.18 1.40 -3.41
CA LEU A 280 2.02 0.94 -4.18
C LEU A 280 1.68 -0.53 -3.88
N ASP A 281 2.69 -1.40 -3.77
CA ASP A 281 2.52 -2.82 -3.43
C ASP A 281 1.94 -3.01 -2.02
N ALA A 282 2.42 -2.21 -1.05
CA ALA A 282 1.91 -2.22 0.31
C ALA A 282 0.42 -1.81 0.35
N LEU A 283 0.03 -0.77 -0.39
CA LEU A 283 -1.37 -0.35 -0.50
C LEU A 283 -2.24 -1.41 -1.21
N GLY A 284 -1.72 -2.07 -2.24
CA GLY A 284 -2.36 -3.21 -2.87
C GLY A 284 -2.60 -4.37 -1.89
N SER A 285 -1.61 -4.70 -1.07
CA SER A 285 -1.74 -5.72 -0.02
C SER A 285 -2.83 -5.39 1.01
N VAL A 286 -2.89 -4.12 1.43
CA VAL A 286 -3.92 -3.62 2.35
C VAL A 286 -5.32 -3.72 1.72
N ALA A 287 -5.47 -3.31 0.45
CA ALA A 287 -6.72 -3.45 -0.28
C ALA A 287 -7.15 -4.93 -0.40
N ALA A 288 -6.21 -5.83 -0.69
CA ALA A 288 -6.49 -7.27 -0.79
C ALA A 288 -7.02 -7.84 0.54
N ILE A 289 -6.44 -7.46 1.69
CA ILE A 289 -6.91 -7.86 3.02
C ILE A 289 -8.33 -7.34 3.29
N ALA A 290 -8.60 -6.07 2.94
CA ALA A 290 -9.91 -5.46 3.09
C ALA A 290 -10.99 -6.22 2.32
N ILE A 291 -10.68 -6.56 1.06
CA ILE A 291 -11.58 -7.29 0.16
C ILE A 291 -11.83 -8.71 0.70
N ASP A 292 -10.79 -9.41 1.15
CA ASP A 292 -10.91 -10.75 1.72
C ASP A 292 -11.78 -10.76 2.99
N ASN A 293 -11.56 -9.78 3.87
CA ASN A 293 -12.34 -9.63 5.09
C ASN A 293 -13.81 -9.35 4.80
N ALA A 294 -14.09 -8.43 3.87
CA ALA A 294 -15.46 -8.14 3.46
C ALA A 294 -16.14 -9.35 2.80
N ALA A 295 -15.42 -10.08 1.94
CA ALA A 295 -15.92 -11.31 1.32
C ALA A 295 -16.16 -12.41 2.37
N MET A 296 -15.29 -12.54 3.37
CA MET A 296 -15.45 -13.47 4.47
C MET A 296 -16.64 -13.10 5.35
N GLN A 297 -16.83 -11.82 5.68
CA GLN A 297 -17.99 -11.35 6.41
C GLN A 297 -19.29 -11.56 5.62
N ASP A 298 -19.29 -11.33 4.31
CA ASP A 298 -20.45 -11.60 3.45
C ASP A 298 -20.75 -13.10 3.39
N ARG A 299 -19.72 -13.97 3.29
CA ARG A 299 -19.88 -15.42 3.39
C ARG A 299 -20.40 -15.85 4.76
N LEU A 300 -19.87 -15.30 5.85
CA LEU A 300 -20.33 -15.58 7.21
C LEU A 300 -21.75 -15.10 7.44
N ARG A 301 -22.12 -13.92 6.93
CA ARG A 301 -23.51 -13.46 6.93
C ARG A 301 -24.38 -14.43 6.15
N LYS A 302 -24.04 -14.74 4.90
CA LYS A 302 -24.79 -15.70 4.06
C LYS A 302 -24.87 -17.09 4.69
N ALA A 303 -23.81 -17.56 5.34
CA ALA A 303 -23.74 -18.83 6.06
C ALA A 303 -24.56 -18.79 7.34
N GLN A 304 -24.52 -17.72 8.14
CA GLN A 304 -25.43 -17.53 9.28
C GLN A 304 -26.89 -17.44 8.82
N PHE A 305 -27.16 -16.78 7.68
CA PHE A 305 -28.48 -16.76 7.06
C PHE A 305 -28.88 -18.12 6.43
N ALA A 306 -27.92 -19.03 6.17
CA ALA A 306 -28.15 -20.37 5.65
C ALA A 306 -28.15 -21.47 6.74
N GLU A 307 -27.47 -21.26 7.87
CA GLU A 307 -27.34 -22.13 9.05
C GLU A 307 -28.33 -21.78 10.16
N LEU A 308 -28.88 -20.56 10.16
CA LEU A 308 -30.25 -20.40 10.64
C LEU A 308 -31.04 -21.49 9.91
N PRO A 309 -31.74 -22.40 10.62
CA PRO A 309 -32.67 -23.30 9.96
C PRO A 309 -33.43 -22.42 8.99
N ARG A 310 -33.63 -22.85 7.74
CA ARG A 310 -34.74 -22.30 6.96
C ARG A 310 -35.94 -22.48 7.87
N ARG A 311 -36.24 -21.47 8.69
CA ARG A 311 -37.55 -21.22 9.21
C ARG A 311 -38.28 -21.10 7.90
N ALA A 312 -39.01 -22.17 7.56
CA ALA A 312 -40.20 -22.03 6.74
C ALA A 312 -40.79 -20.69 7.16
N PRO A 313 -40.99 -19.73 6.24
CA PRO A 313 -41.37 -18.38 6.58
C PRO A 313 -42.39 -18.49 7.70
N ALA A 314 -42.02 -18.07 8.92
CA ALA A 314 -42.92 -18.23 10.04
C ALA A 314 -44.17 -17.45 9.62
N PRO A 315 -45.33 -18.10 9.46
CA PRO A 315 -46.47 -17.44 8.85
C PRO A 315 -46.80 -16.27 9.76
N PRO A 316 -46.80 -15.00 9.31
CA PRO A 316 -47.41 -13.95 10.10
C PRO A 316 -48.92 -14.03 9.85
N LEU A 317 -49.53 -15.17 10.16
CA LEU A 317 -50.95 -15.37 10.00
C LEU A 317 -51.45 -16.22 11.16
N ALA A 318 -51.64 -15.56 12.31
CA ALA A 318 -52.71 -15.95 13.22
C ALA A 318 -54.07 -15.66 12.55
N LEU A 319 -54.30 -16.24 11.36
CA LEU A 319 -55.64 -16.38 10.83
C LEU A 319 -56.31 -17.43 11.71
N SER A 320 -57.41 -17.03 12.33
CA SER A 320 -58.31 -17.94 13.00
C SER A 320 -58.75 -19.05 12.05
N ARG A 321 -59.20 -20.19 12.59
CA ARG A 321 -59.75 -21.29 11.78
C ARG A 321 -60.83 -20.82 10.80
N LEU A 322 -61.64 -19.84 11.22
CA LEU A 322 -62.65 -19.21 10.38
C LEU A 322 -62.05 -18.38 9.24
N GLU A 323 -60.99 -17.61 9.49
CA GLU A 323 -60.32 -16.82 8.45
C GLU A 323 -59.60 -17.70 7.42
N ILE A 324 -59.03 -18.83 7.84
CA ILE A 324 -58.45 -19.84 6.92
C ILE A 324 -59.54 -20.45 6.04
N GLN A 325 -60.69 -20.80 6.63
CA GLN A 325 -61.83 -21.32 5.88
C GLN A 325 -62.37 -20.31 4.87
N ILE A 326 -62.50 -19.04 5.26
CA ILE A 326 -62.89 -17.95 4.36
C ILE A 326 -61.86 -17.77 3.25
N LEU A 327 -60.55 -17.85 3.55
CA LEU A 327 -59.49 -17.73 2.54
C LEU A 327 -59.56 -18.85 1.48
N ARG A 328 -59.85 -20.10 1.87
CA ARG A 328 -60.05 -21.21 0.92
C ARG A 328 -61.18 -20.92 -0.08
N LEU A 329 -62.33 -20.50 0.44
CA LEU A 329 -63.48 -20.17 -0.40
C LEU A 329 -63.22 -18.94 -1.29
N ILE A 330 -62.33 -18.03 -0.87
CA ILE A 330 -61.90 -16.92 -1.72
C ILE A 330 -61.07 -17.40 -2.92
N VAL A 331 -60.15 -18.34 -2.69
CA VAL A 331 -59.31 -18.95 -3.73
C VAL A 331 -60.15 -19.76 -4.71
N GLU A 332 -61.21 -20.42 -4.24
CA GLU A 332 -62.20 -21.13 -5.07
C GLU A 332 -63.11 -20.19 -5.88
N GLY A 333 -63.02 -18.87 -5.67
CA GLY A 333 -63.73 -17.86 -6.45
C GLY A 333 -65.11 -17.45 -5.92
N LEU A 334 -65.53 -17.92 -4.73
CA LEU A 334 -66.88 -17.67 -4.20
C LEU A 334 -67.07 -16.23 -3.72
N THR A 335 -68.16 -15.59 -4.07
CA THR A 335 -68.52 -14.24 -3.61
C THR A 335 -68.75 -14.18 -2.09
N ASN A 336 -68.71 -12.98 -1.49
CA ASN A 336 -69.00 -12.81 -0.06
C ASN A 336 -70.40 -13.32 0.34
N ARG A 337 -71.35 -13.34 -0.59
CA ARG A 337 -72.70 -13.89 -0.39
C ARG A 337 -72.68 -15.41 -0.28
N GLU A 338 -71.93 -16.07 -1.15
CA GLU A 338 -71.80 -17.54 -1.18
C GLU A 338 -70.97 -18.04 0.02
N ILE A 339 -69.86 -17.34 0.33
CA ILE A 339 -69.06 -17.62 1.53
C ILE A 339 -69.94 -17.51 2.78
N ALA A 340 -70.72 -16.43 2.92
CA ALA A 340 -71.63 -16.21 4.05
C ALA A 340 -72.63 -17.36 4.24
N ALA A 341 -73.20 -17.87 3.14
CA ALA A 341 -74.10 -19.02 3.17
C ALA A 341 -73.39 -20.30 3.63
N GLN A 342 -72.15 -20.53 3.18
CA GLN A 342 -71.42 -21.76 3.45
C GLN A 342 -70.84 -21.83 4.87
N VAL A 343 -70.38 -20.70 5.42
CA VAL A 343 -69.88 -20.64 6.82
C VAL A 343 -70.96 -20.21 7.82
N HIS A 344 -72.23 -20.09 7.40
CA HIS A 344 -73.38 -19.74 8.24
C HIS A 344 -73.21 -18.40 9.01
N LEU A 345 -72.69 -17.37 8.33
CA LEU A 345 -72.48 -16.03 8.89
C LEU A 345 -73.14 -14.95 8.03
N SER A 346 -73.32 -13.75 8.58
CA SER A 346 -73.85 -12.62 7.79
C SER A 346 -72.83 -12.14 6.75
N GLN A 347 -73.30 -11.59 5.62
CA GLN A 347 -72.41 -11.00 4.60
C GLN A 347 -71.53 -9.87 5.15
N ASN A 348 -72.02 -9.13 6.15
CA ASN A 348 -71.27 -8.06 6.81
C ASN A 348 -70.11 -8.62 7.65
N THR A 349 -70.33 -9.76 8.33
CA THR A 349 -69.30 -10.49 9.06
C THR A 349 -68.21 -11.02 8.12
N ILE A 350 -68.59 -11.52 6.94
CA ILE A 350 -67.62 -11.93 5.91
C ILE A 350 -66.80 -10.74 5.40
N LYS A 351 -67.44 -9.61 5.07
CA LYS A 351 -66.71 -8.39 4.67
C LYS A 351 -65.68 -7.96 5.73
N PHE A 352 -66.04 -8.06 7.01
CA PHE A 352 -65.12 -7.78 8.12
C PHE A 352 -63.92 -8.74 8.14
N HIS A 353 -64.16 -10.05 8.07
CA HIS A 353 -63.08 -11.04 8.06
C HIS A 353 -62.20 -10.93 6.81
N VAL A 354 -62.77 -10.67 5.62
CA VAL A 354 -61.98 -10.44 4.40
C VAL A 354 -61.05 -9.24 4.59
N ARG A 355 -61.53 -8.13 5.17
CA ARG A 355 -60.69 -6.96 5.46
C ARG A 355 -59.58 -7.27 6.46
N GLN A 356 -59.87 -8.05 7.50
CA GLN A 356 -58.87 -8.50 8.47
C GLN A 356 -57.83 -9.42 7.84
N ILE A 357 -58.24 -10.34 6.96
CA ILE A 357 -57.34 -11.20 6.20
C ILE A 357 -56.42 -10.32 5.34
N LEU A 358 -56.97 -9.42 4.52
CA LEU A 358 -56.18 -8.51 3.67
C LEU A 358 -55.15 -7.70 4.46
N GLN A 359 -55.53 -7.21 5.64
CA GLN A 359 -54.65 -6.46 6.55
C GLN A 359 -53.54 -7.34 7.13
N LYS A 360 -53.87 -8.57 7.55
CA LYS A 360 -52.90 -9.52 8.12
C LYS A 360 -51.95 -10.09 7.07
N THR A 361 -52.41 -10.27 5.82
CA THR A 361 -51.61 -10.79 4.70
C THR A 361 -50.86 -9.70 3.93
N GLY A 362 -51.15 -8.41 4.20
CA GLY A 362 -50.54 -7.29 3.48
C GLY A 362 -50.94 -7.19 2.00
N THR A 363 -52.08 -7.79 1.61
CA THR A 363 -52.57 -7.81 0.23
C THR A 363 -53.56 -6.68 -0.01
N THR A 364 -53.54 -6.10 -1.21
CA THR A 364 -54.27 -4.85 -1.50
C THR A 364 -55.73 -5.05 -1.85
N ASN A 365 -56.07 -6.19 -2.45
CA ASN A 365 -57.43 -6.51 -2.87
C ASN A 365 -57.64 -8.02 -2.89
N ARG A 366 -58.92 -8.43 -3.04
CA ARG A 366 -59.34 -9.83 -3.02
C ARG A 366 -58.68 -10.69 -4.12
N THR A 367 -58.41 -10.12 -5.28
CA THR A 367 -57.79 -10.81 -6.41
C THR A 367 -56.31 -11.07 -6.15
N ASP A 368 -55.59 -10.08 -5.62
CA ASP A 368 -54.20 -10.19 -5.15
C ASP A 368 -54.10 -11.22 -4.00
N LEU A 369 -55.06 -11.21 -3.07
CA LEU A 369 -55.17 -12.21 -2.00
C LEU A 369 -55.31 -13.64 -2.53
N ALA A 370 -56.23 -13.87 -3.48
CA ALA A 370 -56.44 -15.20 -4.07
C ALA A 370 -55.21 -15.69 -4.84
N HIS A 371 -54.59 -14.80 -5.64
CA HIS A 371 -53.41 -15.12 -6.43
C HIS A 371 -52.19 -15.47 -5.57
N ARG A 372 -51.92 -14.70 -4.50
CA ARG A 372 -50.80 -15.00 -3.59
C ARG A 372 -51.05 -16.28 -2.78
N ALA A 373 -52.26 -16.49 -2.28
CA ALA A 373 -52.60 -17.69 -1.54
C ALA A 373 -52.39 -18.97 -2.37
N ALA A 374 -52.70 -18.93 -3.67
CA ALA A 374 -52.47 -20.04 -4.59
C ALA A 374 -50.99 -20.22 -4.98
N LYS A 375 -50.25 -19.13 -5.21
CA LYS A 375 -48.86 -19.16 -5.69
C LYS A 375 -47.84 -19.47 -4.59
N GLU A 376 -48.11 -19.05 -3.37
CA GLU A 376 -47.21 -19.18 -2.22
C GLU A 376 -47.59 -20.33 -1.26
N SER A 377 -48.53 -21.19 -1.66
CA SER A 377 -48.99 -22.37 -0.91
C SER A 377 -49.43 -22.07 0.53
N TRP A 378 -50.26 -21.04 0.73
CA TRP A 378 -50.76 -20.66 2.06
C TRP A 378 -51.86 -21.59 2.63
N LEU A 379 -52.32 -22.59 1.86
CA LEU A 379 -53.53 -23.39 2.13
C LEU A 379 -53.39 -24.89 1.94
#